data_AF-E9SB09-F1
#
_entry.id   AF-E9SB09-F1
#
_cell.length_a   1.000
_cell.length_b   1.000
_cell.length_c   1.000
_cell.angle_alpha   90.00
_cell.angle_beta   90.00
_cell.angle_gamma   90.00
#
_symmetry.space_group_name_H-M   'P 1'
#
loop_
_entity.id
_entity.type
_entity.pdbx_description
1 polymer ?
#
loop_
_entity_poly.entity_id
_entity_poly.type
_entity_poly.pdbx_seq_one_letter_code
_entity_poly.pdbx_strand_id
1 'polypeptide(L)'
;MASIIFDIIVLIILIVTCIVGYVKGFRKYFIGILAAVIATAASAFASDHLAGPVYDRYIRDDVKAHVTKAIEDFDPKKVVMQKLREQGYGELVTEQEVSDMISQGGDYLENLSGLLKQKGADSSEIDLLRQNIDGYFNSELPDTINKQLDETGLTPYIDRVSIPTDQLRECVTRAATQSKEDAADYIVEKAIKPILVGVVRTVLFAVCFAVVMLLLKLVIFISGVTDTIPEVKAADRFAGLVLGAIKGLLYCAVMGWALSFFCTATKNSMTVFNADIGGKTFLFRYFFDFFYK
;
A
#
# COMPACT_ATOMS: atom_id res chain seq x y z
N MET A 1 -0.31 -27.13 -0.56
CA MET A 1 1.06 -27.31 -0.02
C MET A 1 1.57 -26.04 0.65
N ALA A 2 1.45 -24.86 0.04
CA ALA A 2 1.90 -23.59 0.64
C ALA A 2 1.27 -23.29 2.02
N SER A 3 -0.03 -23.55 2.22
CA SER A 3 -0.71 -23.31 3.50
C SER A 3 -0.10 -24.10 4.68
N ILE A 4 0.27 -25.37 4.45
CA ILE A 4 0.88 -26.24 5.46
C ILE A 4 2.24 -25.70 5.93
N ILE A 5 2.99 -25.03 5.04
CA ILE A 5 4.29 -24.46 5.38
C ILE A 5 4.15 -23.36 6.44
N PHE A 6 3.13 -22.51 6.35
CA PHE A 6 2.89 -21.45 7.34
C PHE A 6 2.49 -22.00 8.71
N ASP A 7 1.70 -23.07 8.75
CA ASP A 7 1.37 -23.77 10.00
C ASP A 7 2.59 -24.41 10.64
N ILE A 8 3.47 -25.02 9.83
CA ILE A 8 4.75 -25.56 10.30
C ILE A 8 5.64 -24.43 10.84
N ILE A 9 5.70 -23.28 10.18
CA ILE A 9 6.46 -22.12 10.64
C ILE A 9 5.93 -21.62 11.99
N VAL A 10 4.61 -21.46 12.15
CA VAL A 10 3.99 -21.08 13.44
C VAL A 10 4.35 -22.08 14.53
N LEU A 11 4.24 -23.38 14.24
CA LEU A 11 4.57 -24.44 15.19
C LEU A 11 6.06 -24.40 15.59
N ILE A 12 6.96 -24.20 14.62
CA ILE A 12 8.40 -24.04 14.89
C ILE A 12 8.65 -22.80 15.75
N ILE A 13 8.04 -21.66 15.43
CA ILE A 13 8.18 -20.42 16.22
C ILE A 13 7.77 -20.70 17.67
N LEU A 14 6.60 -21.29 17.89
CA LEU A 14 6.09 -21.60 19.23
C LEU A 14 7.00 -22.57 19.99
N ILE A 15 7.46 -23.65 19.35
CA ILE A 15 8.34 -24.64 19.97
C ILE A 15 9.70 -24.00 20.32
N VAL A 16 10.31 -23.27 19.38
CA VAL A 16 11.61 -22.64 19.59
C VAL A 16 11.53 -21.58 20.68
N THR A 17 10.50 -20.75 20.71
CA THR A 17 10.35 -19.74 21.78
C THR A 17 10.07 -20.37 23.14
N CYS A 18 9.30 -21.46 23.20
CA CYS A 18 9.10 -22.26 24.42
C CYS A 18 10.41 -22.88 24.93
N ILE A 19 11.21 -23.50 24.05
CA ILE A 19 12.50 -24.11 24.39
C ILE A 19 13.48 -23.03 24.85
N VAL A 20 13.61 -21.92 24.11
CA VAL A 20 14.50 -20.82 24.48
C VAL A 20 14.06 -20.19 25.81
N GLY A 21 12.76 -20.03 26.04
CA GLY A 21 12.19 -19.57 27.30
C GLY A 21 12.51 -20.50 28.46
N TYR A 22 12.35 -21.81 28.26
CA TYR A 22 12.67 -22.84 29.25
C TYR A 22 14.16 -22.88 29.59
N VAL A 23 15.04 -22.76 28.58
CA VAL A 23 16.50 -22.81 28.73
C VAL A 23 17.05 -21.53 29.37
N LYS A 24 16.56 -20.36 28.98
CA LYS A 24 17.02 -19.06 29.52
C LYS A 24 16.43 -18.74 30.89
N GLY A 25 15.31 -19.38 31.25
CA GLY A 25 14.56 -19.09 32.47
C GLY A 25 13.77 -17.78 32.40
N PHE A 26 12.79 -17.63 33.29
CA PHE A 26 11.84 -16.52 33.33
C PHE A 26 12.49 -15.13 33.23
N ARG A 27 13.49 -14.83 34.08
CA ARG A 27 14.00 -13.44 34.22
C ARG A 27 14.75 -12.93 33.00
N LYS A 28 15.71 -13.71 32.48
CA LYS A 28 16.46 -13.35 31.26
C LYS A 28 15.54 -13.25 30.04
N TYR A 29 14.51 -14.10 29.99
CA TYR A 29 13.53 -14.09 28.90
C TYR A 29 12.55 -12.91 29.01
N PHE A 30 12.10 -12.58 30.22
CA PHE A 30 11.21 -11.45 30.51
C PHE A 30 11.83 -10.10 30.12
N ILE A 31 13.11 -9.86 30.43
CA ILE A 31 13.82 -8.64 30.02
C ILE A 31 13.82 -8.50 28.49
N GLY A 32 14.03 -9.60 27.77
CA GLY A 32 14.00 -9.60 26.30
C GLY A 32 12.61 -9.33 25.72
N ILE A 33 11.53 -9.73 26.40
CA ILE A 33 10.15 -9.39 26.02
C ILE A 33 9.90 -7.90 26.26
N LEU A 34 10.27 -7.39 27.44
CA LEU A 34 10.09 -5.98 27.79
C LEU A 34 10.82 -5.07 26.78
N ALA A 35 12.06 -5.42 26.45
CA ALA A 35 12.85 -4.71 25.44
C ALA A 35 12.18 -4.74 24.05
N ALA A 36 11.60 -5.88 23.65
CA ALA A 36 10.89 -5.98 22.38
C ALA A 36 9.63 -5.12 22.35
N VAL A 37 8.84 -5.08 23.43
CA VAL A 37 7.64 -4.23 23.53
C VAL A 37 8.01 -2.76 23.44
N ILE A 38 9.05 -2.32 24.17
CA ILE A 38 9.56 -0.95 24.12
C ILE A 38 10.05 -0.63 22.71
N ALA A 39 10.80 -1.53 22.08
CA ALA A 39 11.30 -1.34 20.72
C ALA A 39 10.17 -1.20 19.70
N THR A 40 9.13 -2.03 19.77
CA THR A 40 7.96 -1.94 18.89
C THR A 40 7.24 -0.61 19.05
N ALA A 41 6.96 -0.18 20.28
CA ALA A 41 6.27 1.08 20.54
C ALA A 41 7.09 2.30 20.05
N ALA A 42 8.39 2.34 20.38
CA ALA A 42 9.28 3.40 19.93
C ALA A 42 9.41 3.44 18.40
N SER A 43 9.49 2.28 17.75
CA SER A 43 9.63 2.18 16.30
C SER A 43 8.35 2.54 15.57
N ALA A 44 7.19 2.15 16.09
CA ALA A 44 5.90 2.56 15.55
C ALA A 44 5.77 4.10 15.58
N PHE A 45 6.04 4.70 16.75
CA PHE A 45 6.01 6.16 16.90
C PHE A 45 6.97 6.89 15.95
N ALA A 46 8.23 6.42 15.90
CA ALA A 46 9.24 7.01 15.03
C ALA A 46 8.88 6.86 13.55
N SER A 47 8.46 5.67 13.12
CA SER A 47 8.11 5.41 11.72
C SER A 47 6.93 6.26 11.24
N ASP A 48 5.91 6.47 12.08
CA ASP A 48 4.73 7.25 11.71
C ASP A 48 5.06 8.75 11.56
N HIS A 49 5.90 9.28 12.45
CA HIS A 49 6.38 10.67 12.36
C HIS A 49 7.38 10.91 11.23
N LEU A 50 8.19 9.91 10.87
CA LEU A 50 9.26 10.06 9.88
C LEU A 50 8.81 9.73 8.45
N ALA A 51 7.76 8.92 8.26
CA ALA A 51 7.37 8.46 6.93
C ALA A 51 6.99 9.58 5.96
N GLY A 52 6.17 10.55 6.42
CA GLY A 52 5.80 11.72 5.61
C GLY A 52 7.01 12.56 5.19
N PRO A 53 7.83 13.03 6.14
CA PRO A 53 9.04 13.80 5.83
C PRO A 53 10.05 13.06 4.93
N VAL A 54 10.22 11.75 5.12
CA VAL A 54 11.12 10.94 4.28
C VAL A 54 10.57 10.83 2.86
N TYR A 55 9.26 10.62 2.69
CA TYR A 55 8.62 10.62 1.39
C TYR A 55 8.77 11.96 0.68
N ASP A 56 8.38 13.05 1.35
CA ASP A 56 8.37 14.40 0.75
C ASP A 56 9.77 14.85 0.33
N ARG A 57 10.82 14.38 1.02
CA ARG A 57 12.21 14.78 0.75
C ARG A 57 12.94 13.92 -0.29
N TYR A 58 12.65 12.63 -0.36
CA TYR A 58 13.47 11.68 -1.14
C TYR A 58 12.73 10.93 -2.23
N ILE A 59 11.39 10.92 -2.24
CA ILE A 59 10.59 10.09 -3.16
C ILE A 59 9.63 10.95 -3.98
N ARG A 60 9.09 12.02 -3.40
CA ARG A 60 8.04 12.86 -4.02
C ARG A 60 8.44 13.39 -5.39
N ASP A 61 9.65 13.93 -5.52
CA ASP A 61 10.09 14.60 -6.76
C ASP A 61 10.28 13.60 -7.91
N ASP A 62 10.88 12.43 -7.64
CA ASP A 62 11.03 11.38 -8.63
C ASP A 62 9.65 10.88 -9.09
N VAL A 63 8.76 10.57 -8.15
CA VAL A 63 7.40 10.13 -8.45
C VAL A 63 6.65 11.19 -9.26
N LYS A 64 6.76 12.46 -8.88
CA LYS A 64 6.13 13.56 -9.60
C LYS A 64 6.67 13.64 -11.04
N ALA A 65 7.98 13.55 -11.25
CA ALA A 65 8.57 13.60 -12.59
C ALA A 65 8.05 12.47 -13.49
N HIS A 66 7.96 11.25 -12.97
CA HIS A 66 7.45 10.11 -13.74
C HIS A 66 5.94 10.21 -14.01
N VAL A 67 5.15 10.71 -13.06
CA VAL A 67 3.71 10.96 -13.26
C VAL A 67 3.48 12.10 -14.26
N THR A 68 4.26 13.18 -14.18
CA THR A 68 4.20 14.28 -15.15
C THR A 68 4.50 13.77 -16.56
N LYS A 69 5.54 12.95 -16.73
CA LYS A 69 5.88 12.33 -18.03
C LYS A 69 4.76 11.43 -18.56
N ALA A 70 4.12 10.65 -17.68
CA ALA A 70 2.96 9.82 -18.04
C ALA A 70 1.76 10.64 -18.52
N ILE A 71 1.57 11.83 -17.94
CA ILE A 71 0.49 12.75 -18.27
C ILE A 71 0.87 13.66 -19.46
N GLU A 72 2.15 13.90 -19.72
CA GLU A 72 2.61 14.68 -20.88
C GLU A 72 2.17 14.06 -22.20
N ASP A 73 2.28 12.74 -22.33
CA ASP A 73 1.79 11.98 -23.48
C ASP A 73 0.25 11.87 -23.51
N PHE A 74 -0.41 12.14 -22.39
CA PHE A 74 -1.86 12.16 -22.28
C PHE A 74 -2.42 13.50 -22.77
N ASP A 75 -3.19 13.45 -23.87
CA ASP A 75 -3.95 14.60 -24.37
C ASP A 75 -5.46 14.27 -24.25
N PRO A 76 -6.11 14.72 -23.16
CA PRO A 76 -7.53 14.47 -22.91
C PRO A 76 -8.41 14.87 -24.09
N LYS A 77 -8.06 15.96 -24.79
CA LYS A 77 -8.81 16.43 -25.97
C LYS A 77 -8.69 15.46 -27.12
N LYS A 78 -7.48 14.96 -27.40
CA LYS A 78 -7.29 13.97 -28.48
C LYS A 78 -8.01 12.66 -28.20
N VAL A 79 -8.02 12.20 -26.96
CA VAL A 79 -8.74 10.98 -26.57
C VAL A 79 -10.25 11.15 -26.81
N VAL A 80 -10.84 12.25 -26.33
CA VAL A 80 -12.27 12.52 -26.51
C VAL A 80 -12.61 12.72 -27.98
N MET A 81 -11.80 13.47 -28.73
CA MET A 81 -11.98 13.70 -30.16
C MET A 81 -11.81 12.42 -31.00
N GLN A 82 -10.86 11.56 -30.65
CA GLN A 82 -10.65 10.27 -31.30
C GLN A 82 -11.86 9.37 -31.08
N LYS A 83 -12.40 9.29 -29.86
CA LYS A 83 -13.58 8.48 -29.56
C LYS A 83 -14.85 9.02 -30.21
N LEU A 84 -15.02 10.34 -30.28
CA LEU A 84 -16.10 10.97 -31.04
C LEU A 84 -16.00 10.63 -32.55
N ARG A 85 -14.78 10.63 -33.12
CA ARG A 85 -14.54 10.23 -34.51
C ARG A 85 -14.81 8.74 -34.77
N GLU A 86 -14.34 7.85 -33.88
CA GLU A 86 -14.58 6.40 -33.97
C GLU A 86 -16.07 6.04 -33.96
N GLN A 87 -16.91 6.91 -33.40
CA GLN A 87 -18.36 6.71 -33.26
C GLN A 87 -19.18 7.50 -34.30
N GLY A 88 -18.54 8.17 -35.26
CA GLY A 88 -19.23 8.93 -36.32
C GLY A 88 -19.63 10.36 -35.96
N TYR A 89 -19.30 10.85 -34.76
CA TYR A 89 -19.56 12.22 -34.30
C TYR A 89 -18.41 13.20 -34.60
N GLY A 90 -17.36 12.73 -35.28
CA GLY A 90 -16.16 13.50 -35.60
C GLY A 90 -16.40 14.77 -36.42
N GLU A 91 -17.51 14.84 -37.15
CA GLU A 91 -17.92 16.02 -37.93
C GLU A 91 -18.92 16.93 -37.18
N LEU A 92 -19.58 16.42 -36.13
CA LEU A 92 -20.59 17.14 -35.36
C LEU A 92 -19.99 18.03 -34.26
N VAL A 93 -18.82 17.63 -33.74
CA VAL A 93 -18.14 18.29 -32.63
C VAL A 93 -16.72 18.68 -33.03
N THR A 94 -16.41 19.97 -32.92
CA THR A 94 -15.08 20.52 -33.22
C THR A 94 -14.13 20.41 -32.02
N GLU A 95 -12.83 20.43 -32.27
CA GLU A 95 -11.81 20.46 -31.19
C GLU A 95 -11.98 21.67 -30.26
N GLN A 96 -12.51 22.76 -30.80
CA GLN A 96 -12.75 24.02 -30.08
C GLN A 96 -13.98 23.90 -29.18
N GLU A 97 -15.04 23.23 -29.63
CA GLU A 97 -16.21 22.90 -28.81
C GLU A 97 -15.88 21.91 -27.69
N VAL A 98 -15.01 20.92 -27.96
CA VAL A 98 -14.49 20.03 -26.90
C VAL A 98 -13.63 20.83 -25.93
N SER A 99 -12.84 21.79 -26.41
CA SER A 99 -12.08 22.69 -25.55
C SER A 99 -12.98 23.51 -24.64
N ASP A 100 -14.00 24.16 -25.18
CA ASP A 100 -14.90 25.02 -24.41
C ASP A 100 -15.74 24.21 -23.40
N MET A 101 -16.17 23.00 -23.79
CA MET A 101 -16.89 22.06 -22.91
C MET A 101 -16.05 21.60 -21.72
N ILE A 102 -14.78 21.29 -21.99
CA ILE A 102 -13.82 20.92 -20.95
C ILE A 102 -13.53 22.14 -20.05
N SER A 103 -13.32 23.32 -20.64
CA SER A 103 -12.97 24.56 -19.91
C SER A 103 -14.11 25.14 -19.07
N GLN A 104 -15.37 24.79 -19.32
CA GLN A 104 -16.52 25.22 -18.51
C GLN A 104 -16.48 24.72 -17.05
N GLY A 105 -15.66 23.70 -16.74
CA GLY A 105 -15.60 23.09 -15.41
C GLY A 105 -16.85 22.27 -15.08
N GLY A 106 -16.79 21.45 -14.03
CA GLY A 106 -17.85 20.51 -13.67
C GLY A 106 -17.68 19.12 -14.32
N ASP A 107 -18.74 18.30 -14.32
CA ASP A 107 -18.69 16.96 -14.93
C ASP A 107 -18.65 17.08 -16.46
N TYR A 108 -17.47 16.86 -17.04
CA TYR A 108 -17.26 16.98 -18.49
C TYR A 108 -18.18 16.04 -19.29
N LEU A 109 -18.62 14.90 -18.73
CA LEU A 109 -19.58 14.01 -19.38
C LEU A 109 -20.99 14.60 -19.43
N GLU A 110 -21.33 15.45 -18.46
CA GLU A 110 -22.59 16.18 -18.44
C GLU A 110 -22.57 17.34 -19.44
N ASN A 111 -21.48 18.10 -19.47
CA ASN A 111 -21.29 19.16 -20.46
C ASN A 111 -21.23 18.60 -21.90
N LEU A 112 -20.55 17.47 -22.12
CA LEU A 112 -20.51 16.78 -23.41
C LEU A 112 -21.91 16.29 -23.84
N SER A 113 -22.68 15.74 -22.90
CA SER A 113 -24.05 15.30 -23.18
C SER A 113 -24.96 16.46 -23.57
N GLY A 114 -24.80 17.62 -22.95
CA GLY A 114 -25.53 18.84 -23.28
C GLY A 114 -25.21 19.32 -24.70
N LEU A 115 -23.93 19.33 -25.06
CA LEU A 115 -23.46 19.75 -26.37
C LEU A 115 -23.98 18.82 -27.49
N LEU A 116 -23.93 17.50 -27.27
CA LEU A 116 -24.41 16.52 -28.23
C LEU A 116 -25.92 16.60 -28.44
N LYS A 117 -26.72 16.81 -27.37
CA LYS A 117 -28.17 17.06 -27.49
C LYS A 117 -28.44 18.31 -28.31
N GLN A 118 -27.67 19.38 -28.09
CA GLN A 118 -27.84 20.64 -28.80
C GLN A 118 -27.49 20.51 -30.30
N LYS A 119 -26.58 19.59 -30.63
CA LYS A 119 -26.17 19.23 -31.99
C LYS A 119 -27.07 18.19 -32.67
N GLY A 120 -28.12 17.72 -31.99
CA GLY A 120 -29.12 16.81 -32.55
C GLY A 120 -28.78 15.32 -32.42
N ALA A 121 -27.84 14.93 -31.56
CA ALA A 121 -27.59 13.52 -31.24
C ALA A 121 -28.73 12.95 -30.38
N ASP A 122 -29.07 11.68 -30.62
CA ASP A 122 -30.14 11.02 -29.86
C ASP A 122 -29.67 10.63 -28.44
N SER A 123 -30.62 10.59 -27.50
CA SER A 123 -30.37 10.18 -26.11
C SER A 123 -29.66 8.83 -25.98
N SER A 124 -30.03 7.86 -26.81
CA SER A 124 -29.46 6.51 -26.82
C SER A 124 -27.97 6.49 -27.20
N GLU A 125 -27.59 7.39 -28.11
CA GLU A 125 -26.23 7.49 -28.63
C GLU A 125 -25.30 8.21 -27.64
N ILE A 126 -25.84 9.21 -26.93
CA ILE A 126 -25.15 9.92 -25.87
C ILE A 126 -24.83 9.00 -24.69
N ASP A 127 -25.74 8.08 -24.36
CA ASP A 127 -25.53 7.11 -23.28
C ASP A 127 -24.46 6.06 -23.66
N LEU A 128 -24.45 5.59 -24.91
CA LEU A 128 -23.39 4.71 -25.44
C LEU A 128 -22.01 5.39 -25.44
N LEU A 129 -21.97 6.66 -25.84
CA LEU A 129 -20.74 7.44 -25.84
C LEU A 129 -20.22 7.65 -24.42
N ARG A 130 -21.10 7.97 -23.46
CA ARG A 130 -20.75 8.06 -22.03
C ARG A 130 -20.15 6.77 -21.52
N GLN A 131 -20.79 5.63 -21.82
CA GLN A 131 -20.31 4.33 -21.36
C GLN A 131 -18.93 3.97 -21.90
N ASN A 132 -18.63 4.36 -23.15
CA ASN A 132 -17.32 4.15 -23.77
C ASN A 132 -16.24 5.08 -23.22
N ILE A 133 -16.57 6.36 -23.01
CA ILE A 133 -15.65 7.33 -22.41
C ILE A 133 -15.35 6.92 -20.96
N ASP A 134 -16.36 6.55 -20.18
CA ASP A 134 -16.19 5.96 -18.86
C ASP A 134 -15.32 4.70 -18.90
N GLY A 135 -15.52 3.81 -19.88
CA GLY A 135 -14.70 2.62 -20.06
C GLY A 135 -13.21 2.93 -20.23
N TYR A 136 -12.86 3.92 -21.04
CA TYR A 136 -11.48 4.35 -21.26
C TYR A 136 -10.84 4.92 -19.98
N PHE A 137 -11.55 5.79 -19.28
CA PHE A 137 -11.04 6.40 -18.04
C PHE A 137 -10.95 5.40 -16.88
N ASN A 138 -11.83 4.40 -16.86
CA ASN A 138 -11.83 3.35 -15.83
C ASN A 138 -10.82 2.24 -16.08
N SER A 139 -10.29 2.08 -17.30
CA SER A 139 -9.41 0.96 -17.64
C SER A 139 -8.10 1.39 -18.32
N GLU A 140 -8.17 2.06 -19.48
CA GLU A 140 -7.01 2.35 -20.31
C GLU A 140 -6.09 3.44 -19.71
N LEU A 141 -6.66 4.50 -19.14
CA LEU A 141 -5.89 5.57 -18.50
C LEU A 141 -5.10 5.07 -17.28
N PRO A 142 -5.71 4.40 -16.29
CA PRO A 142 -4.95 3.84 -15.17
C PRO A 142 -3.90 2.83 -15.63
N ASP A 143 -4.15 2.01 -16.65
CA ASP A 143 -3.14 1.09 -17.17
C ASP A 143 -1.94 1.82 -17.81
N THR A 144 -2.17 2.94 -18.49
CA THR A 144 -1.10 3.77 -19.08
C THR A 144 -0.28 4.47 -18.01
N ILE A 145 -0.95 5.06 -17.01
CA ILE A 145 -0.30 5.69 -15.85
C ILE A 145 0.57 4.65 -15.12
N ASN A 146 0.02 3.45 -14.89
CA ASN A 146 0.75 2.35 -14.26
C ASN A 146 1.98 1.91 -15.06
N LYS A 147 1.86 1.77 -16.38
CA LYS A 147 2.97 1.37 -17.25
C LYS A 147 4.12 2.38 -17.25
N GLN A 148 3.83 3.68 -17.10
CA GLN A 148 4.89 4.71 -17.00
C GLN A 148 5.44 4.84 -15.58
N LEU A 149 4.61 4.62 -14.55
CA LEU A 149 5.06 4.52 -13.16
C LEU A 149 6.00 3.32 -12.93
N ASP A 150 5.91 2.26 -13.74
CA ASP A 150 6.87 1.15 -13.73
C ASP A 150 8.33 1.61 -13.91
N GLU A 151 8.57 2.75 -14.56
CA GLU A 151 9.92 3.33 -14.70
C GLU A 151 10.51 3.81 -13.37
N THR A 152 9.70 4.03 -12.33
CA THR A 152 10.16 4.42 -10.98
C THR A 152 10.78 3.26 -10.18
N GLY A 153 10.59 2.01 -10.64
CA GLY A 153 11.05 0.81 -9.94
C GLY A 153 10.31 0.50 -8.63
N LEU A 154 9.27 1.28 -8.29
CA LEU A 154 8.50 1.12 -7.06
C LEU A 154 7.26 0.23 -7.25
N THR A 155 6.77 0.02 -8.47
CA THR A 155 5.62 -0.84 -8.79
C THR A 155 5.74 -2.32 -8.40
N PRO A 156 6.94 -2.93 -8.26
CA PRO A 156 7.04 -4.26 -7.65
C PRO A 156 6.61 -4.31 -6.18
N TYR A 157 6.61 -3.15 -5.50
CA TYR A 157 6.36 -3.01 -4.06
C TYR A 157 5.01 -2.37 -3.74
N ILE A 158 4.35 -1.82 -4.75
CA ILE A 158 3.04 -1.19 -4.68
C ILE A 158 2.28 -1.80 -5.84
N ASP A 159 1.19 -2.54 -5.59
CA ASP A 159 0.31 -2.95 -6.69
C ASP A 159 0.09 -1.79 -7.66
N ARG A 160 -0.13 -2.09 -8.95
CA ARG A 160 -0.60 -1.12 -9.97
C ARG A 160 -1.44 -0.08 -9.25
N VAL A 161 -0.90 1.15 -9.16
CA VAL A 161 -1.46 2.23 -8.35
C VAL A 161 -2.95 2.25 -8.63
N SER A 162 -3.73 1.79 -7.65
CA SER A 162 -5.16 1.61 -7.78
C SER A 162 -5.79 2.97 -7.55
N ILE A 163 -5.59 3.88 -8.50
CA ILE A 163 -6.09 5.24 -8.42
C ILE A 163 -7.62 5.14 -8.47
N PRO A 164 -8.33 5.62 -7.43
CA PRO A 164 -9.78 5.62 -7.43
C PRO A 164 -10.33 6.38 -8.65
N THR A 165 -11.41 5.88 -9.27
CA THR A 165 -12.01 6.47 -10.47
C THR A 165 -12.34 7.95 -10.31
N ASP A 166 -12.81 8.38 -9.13
CA ASP A 166 -13.09 9.78 -8.82
C ASP A 166 -11.84 10.66 -8.91
N GLN A 167 -10.69 10.15 -8.44
CA GLN A 167 -9.41 10.84 -8.51
C GLN A 167 -8.87 10.90 -9.95
N LEU A 168 -9.09 9.86 -10.74
CA LEU A 168 -8.76 9.85 -12.19
C LEU A 168 -9.60 10.87 -12.95
N ARG A 169 -10.91 10.94 -12.68
CA ARG A 169 -11.81 11.91 -13.31
C ARG A 169 -11.38 13.35 -13.00
N GLU A 170 -11.08 13.64 -11.75
CA GLU A 170 -10.59 14.96 -11.33
C GLU A 170 -9.22 15.30 -11.94
N CYS A 171 -8.32 14.32 -12.07
CA CYS A 171 -7.05 14.49 -12.77
C CYS A 171 -7.25 14.90 -14.22
N VAL A 172 -8.18 14.25 -14.94
CA VAL A 172 -8.50 14.56 -16.33
C VAL A 172 -9.09 15.94 -16.45
N THR A 173 -10.03 16.29 -15.56
CA THR A 173 -10.62 17.64 -15.48
C THR A 173 -9.52 18.69 -15.28
N ARG A 174 -8.60 18.49 -14.33
CA ARG A 174 -7.49 19.42 -14.06
C ARG A 174 -6.49 19.51 -15.21
N ALA A 175 -6.17 18.39 -15.85
CA ALA A 175 -5.27 18.35 -17.01
C ALA A 175 -5.81 19.19 -18.17
N ALA A 176 -7.14 19.26 -18.25
CA ALA A 176 -7.84 19.82 -19.38
C ALA A 176 -8.39 21.24 -19.11
N THR A 177 -8.60 21.62 -17.83
CA THR A 177 -9.04 22.96 -17.39
C THR A 177 -7.92 23.87 -16.91
N GLN A 178 -6.89 23.31 -16.27
CA GLN A 178 -5.81 24.07 -15.63
C GLN A 178 -4.49 23.83 -16.36
N SER A 179 -3.79 22.76 -16.01
CA SER A 179 -2.54 22.35 -16.63
C SER A 179 -2.27 20.86 -16.37
N LYS A 180 -1.43 20.27 -17.21
CA LYS A 180 -0.93 18.89 -17.02
C LYS A 180 -0.12 18.76 -15.73
N GLU A 181 0.56 19.82 -15.30
CA GLU A 181 1.30 19.87 -14.05
C GLU A 181 0.38 19.85 -12.81
N ASP A 182 -0.73 20.58 -12.82
CA ASP A 182 -1.71 20.54 -11.71
C ASP A 182 -2.36 19.16 -11.58
N ALA A 183 -2.68 18.54 -12.73
CA ALA A 183 -3.19 17.17 -12.77
C ALA A 183 -2.21 16.15 -12.18
N ALA A 184 -0.93 16.27 -12.53
CA ALA A 184 0.13 15.44 -11.98
C ALA A 184 0.28 15.65 -10.46
N ASP A 185 0.33 16.91 -10.00
CA ASP A 185 0.39 17.23 -8.57
C ASP A 185 -0.81 16.67 -7.80
N TYR A 186 -2.02 16.75 -8.38
CA TYR A 186 -3.23 16.22 -7.76
C TYR A 186 -3.16 14.70 -7.56
N ILE A 187 -2.84 13.93 -8.61
CA ILE A 187 -2.72 12.48 -8.51
C ILE A 187 -1.62 12.09 -7.51
N VAL A 188 -0.47 12.77 -7.57
CA VAL A 188 0.65 12.51 -6.66
C VAL A 188 0.22 12.71 -5.21
N GLU A 189 -0.45 13.81 -4.89
CA GLU A 189 -0.78 14.16 -3.50
C GLU A 189 -1.98 13.38 -2.95
N LYS A 190 -3.00 13.11 -3.77
CA LYS A 190 -4.26 12.50 -3.31
C LYS A 190 -4.35 11.01 -3.50
N ALA A 191 -3.77 10.48 -4.57
CA ALA A 191 -3.84 9.05 -4.86
C ALA A 191 -2.56 8.31 -4.49
N ILE A 192 -1.40 8.85 -4.88
CA ILE A 192 -0.12 8.11 -4.77
C ILE A 192 0.52 8.25 -3.39
N LYS A 193 0.58 9.47 -2.84
CA LYS A 193 1.24 9.77 -1.57
C LYS A 193 0.75 8.91 -0.40
N PRO A 194 -0.57 8.70 -0.15
CA PRO A 194 -1.02 7.86 0.96
C PRO A 194 -0.47 6.43 0.90
N ILE A 195 -0.35 5.90 -0.32
CA ILE A 195 0.14 4.55 -0.57
C ILE A 195 1.65 4.49 -0.32
N LEU A 196 2.41 5.42 -0.92
CA LEU A 196 3.86 5.48 -0.79
C LEU A 196 4.35 5.80 0.62
N VAL A 197 3.67 6.71 1.32
CA VAL A 197 3.94 6.99 2.74
C VAL A 197 3.70 5.73 3.57
N GLY A 198 2.68 4.94 3.25
CA GLY A 198 2.44 3.63 3.88
C GLY A 198 3.62 2.66 3.69
N VAL A 199 4.18 2.58 2.49
CA VAL A 199 5.36 1.75 2.19
C VAL A 199 6.59 2.25 2.95
N VAL A 200 6.87 3.55 2.89
CA VAL A 200 8.00 4.17 3.62
C VAL A 200 7.87 3.92 5.12
N ARG A 201 6.67 4.06 5.69
CA ARG A 201 6.42 3.80 7.12
C ARG A 201 6.78 2.36 7.50
N THR A 202 6.43 1.39 6.67
CA THR A 202 6.75 -0.02 6.93
C THR A 202 8.25 -0.29 6.89
N VAL A 203 8.95 0.27 5.90
CA VAL A 203 10.42 0.15 5.82
C VAL A 203 11.09 0.82 7.00
N LEU A 204 10.68 2.05 7.35
CA LEU A 204 11.19 2.77 8.50
C LEU A 204 10.91 2.05 9.82
N PHE A 205 9.73 1.44 9.98
CA PHE A 205 9.43 0.64 11.16
C PHE A 205 10.44 -0.51 11.32
N ALA A 206 10.73 -1.25 10.26
CA ALA A 206 11.69 -2.36 10.30
C ALA A 206 13.11 -1.87 10.64
N VAL A 207 13.56 -0.77 10.02
CA VAL A 207 14.88 -0.18 10.28
C VAL A 207 14.98 0.36 11.70
N CYS A 208 14.00 1.15 12.15
CA CYS A 208 13.94 1.67 13.52
C CYS A 208 13.89 0.54 14.55
N PHE A 209 13.10 -0.50 14.30
CA PHE A 209 13.00 -1.65 15.19
C PHE A 209 14.34 -2.38 15.31
N ALA A 210 15.03 -2.62 14.19
CA ALA A 210 16.35 -3.24 14.20
C ALA A 210 17.36 -2.39 14.97
N VAL A 211 17.37 -1.07 14.75
CA VAL A 211 18.27 -0.13 15.44
C VAL A 211 17.97 -0.08 16.94
N VAL A 212 16.72 0.14 17.35
CA VAL A 212 16.33 0.22 18.76
C VAL A 212 16.60 -1.11 19.47
N MET A 213 16.29 -2.24 18.83
CA MET A 213 16.58 -3.55 19.40
C MET A 213 18.08 -3.82 19.52
N LEU A 214 18.90 -3.35 18.57
CA LEU A 214 20.36 -3.41 18.65
C LEU A 214 20.89 -2.57 19.82
N LEU A 215 20.39 -1.33 19.96
CA LEU A 215 20.76 -0.44 21.07
C LEU A 215 20.38 -1.05 22.43
N LEU A 216 19.17 -1.59 22.56
CA LEU A 216 18.74 -2.25 23.80
C LEU A 216 19.60 -3.47 24.12
N LYS A 217 19.96 -4.29 23.11
CA LYS A 217 20.89 -5.41 23.31
C LYS A 217 22.28 -4.93 23.73
N LEU A 218 22.78 -3.84 23.15
CA LEU A 218 24.07 -3.26 23.51
C LEU A 218 24.07 -2.76 24.96
N VAL A 219 23.01 -2.07 25.39
CA VAL A 219 22.86 -1.62 26.78
C VAL A 219 22.80 -2.81 27.75
N ILE A 220 22.02 -3.85 27.42
CA ILE A 220 21.94 -5.07 28.24
C ILE A 220 23.31 -5.77 28.31
N PHE A 221 24.06 -5.78 27.21
CA PHE A 221 25.39 -6.36 27.14
C PHE A 221 26.40 -5.60 28.00
N ILE A 222 26.46 -4.27 27.87
CA ILE A 222 27.39 -3.42 28.64
C ILE A 222 27.05 -3.43 30.14
N SER A 223 25.77 -3.49 30.49
CA SER A 223 25.33 -3.45 31.89
C SER A 223 25.64 -4.71 32.70
N GLY A 224 26.10 -5.81 32.07
CA GLY A 224 26.43 -7.06 32.78
C GLY A 224 25.26 -7.68 33.54
N VAL A 225 24.03 -7.23 33.30
CA VAL A 225 22.80 -7.65 34.00
C VAL A 225 22.57 -9.16 33.84
N THR A 226 23.13 -9.79 32.81
CA THR A 226 23.00 -11.22 32.55
C THR A 226 23.94 -12.10 33.39
N ASP A 227 25.01 -11.55 33.95
CA ASP A 227 26.12 -12.30 34.56
C ASP A 227 25.96 -12.49 36.07
N THR A 228 25.08 -11.71 36.69
CA THR A 228 24.78 -11.77 38.14
C THR A 228 23.65 -12.73 38.50
N ILE A 229 23.08 -13.46 37.53
CA ILE A 229 21.83 -14.20 37.73
C ILE A 229 22.12 -15.67 38.07
N PRO A 230 21.73 -16.15 39.27
CA PRO A 230 22.02 -17.50 39.76
C PRO A 230 21.31 -18.60 38.96
N GLU A 231 21.70 -19.86 39.21
CA GLU A 231 21.20 -21.06 38.50
C GLU A 231 19.66 -21.10 38.40
N VAL A 232 19.17 -21.37 37.18
CA VAL A 232 17.74 -21.38 36.85
C VAL A 232 17.05 -22.58 37.52
N LYS A 233 16.23 -22.30 38.54
CA LYS A 233 15.42 -23.30 39.25
C LYS A 233 14.29 -23.84 38.37
N ALA A 234 13.76 -25.03 38.69
CA ALA A 234 12.70 -25.67 37.91
C ALA A 234 11.45 -24.77 37.71
N ALA A 235 11.05 -24.02 38.74
CA ALA A 235 9.96 -23.05 38.66
C ALA A 235 10.26 -21.90 37.67
N ASP A 236 11.51 -21.40 37.65
CA ASP A 236 11.93 -20.35 36.72
C ASP A 236 11.98 -20.86 35.26
N ARG A 237 12.30 -22.14 35.05
CA ARG A 237 12.25 -22.77 33.72
C ARG A 237 10.81 -22.93 33.23
N PHE A 238 9.89 -23.33 34.11
CA PHE A 238 8.48 -23.43 33.76
C PHE A 238 7.86 -22.06 33.44
N ALA A 239 8.12 -21.05 34.28
CA ALA A 239 7.69 -19.68 33.99
C ALA A 239 8.35 -19.12 32.72
N GLY A 240 9.61 -19.51 32.44
CA GLY A 240 10.28 -19.24 31.17
C GLY A 240 9.60 -19.89 29.97
N LEU A 241 9.10 -21.12 30.10
CA LEU A 241 8.32 -21.80 29.07
C LEU A 241 6.99 -21.08 28.78
N VAL A 242 6.27 -20.67 29.83
CA VAL A 242 5.02 -19.90 29.68
C VAL A 242 5.25 -18.56 28.99
N LEU A 243 6.30 -17.81 29.40
CA LEU A 243 6.68 -16.59 28.69
C LEU A 243 7.14 -16.87 27.25
N GLY A 244 7.82 -18.00 27.03
CA GLY A 244 8.20 -18.53 25.73
C GLY A 244 7.00 -18.67 24.80
N ALA A 245 5.92 -19.27 25.29
CA ALA A 245 4.67 -19.39 24.58
C ALA A 245 4.04 -18.02 24.27
N ILE A 246 3.94 -17.14 25.27
CA ILE A 246 3.37 -15.78 25.09
C ILE A 246 4.15 -15.00 24.02
N LYS A 247 5.48 -15.06 24.06
CA LYS A 247 6.33 -14.37 23.06
C LYS A 247 6.19 -15.00 21.67
N GLY A 248 6.09 -16.32 21.59
CA GLY A 248 5.83 -17.03 20.34
C GLY A 248 4.49 -16.61 19.73
N LEU A 249 3.44 -16.51 20.54
CA LEU A 249 2.13 -15.97 20.13
C LEU A 249 2.25 -14.53 19.63
N LEU A 250 3.03 -13.68 20.32
CA LEU A 250 3.26 -12.31 19.90
C LEU A 250 4.02 -12.22 18.56
N TYR A 251 5.03 -13.07 18.34
CA TYR A 251 5.70 -13.15 17.04
C TYR A 251 4.78 -13.66 15.93
N CYS A 252 3.93 -14.63 16.22
CA CYS A 252 2.93 -15.10 15.26
C CYS A 252 1.90 -14.00 14.95
N ALA A 253 1.53 -13.17 15.94
CA ALA A 253 0.66 -12.02 15.73
C ALA A 253 1.33 -10.92 14.90
N VAL A 254 2.60 -10.59 15.16
CA VAL A 254 3.35 -9.62 14.33
C VAL A 254 3.54 -10.14 12.91
N MET A 255 3.85 -11.42 12.76
CA MET A 255 3.95 -12.06 11.44
C MET A 255 2.60 -12.08 10.73
N GLY A 256 1.51 -12.41 11.43
CA GLY A 256 0.15 -12.34 10.94
C GLY A 256 -0.19 -10.93 10.47
N TRP A 257 0.00 -9.91 11.32
CA TRP A 257 -0.18 -8.51 10.95
C TRP A 257 0.65 -8.08 9.75
N ALA A 258 1.94 -8.43 9.72
CA ALA A 258 2.84 -8.07 8.62
C ALA A 258 2.39 -8.71 7.31
N LEU A 259 2.03 -10.00 7.34
CA LEU A 259 1.54 -10.74 6.18
C LEU A 259 0.12 -10.31 5.76
N SER A 260 -0.74 -9.91 6.70
CA SER A 260 -2.06 -9.31 6.42
C SER A 260 -1.88 -7.96 5.73
N PHE A 261 -1.04 -7.09 6.28
CA PHE A 261 -0.66 -5.83 5.64
C PHE A 261 -0.05 -6.06 4.26
N PHE A 262 0.82 -7.06 4.13
CA PHE A 262 1.42 -7.43 2.85
C PHE A 262 0.35 -7.90 1.85
N CYS A 263 -0.57 -8.79 2.25
CA CYS A 263 -1.69 -9.24 1.40
C CYS A 263 -2.61 -8.10 0.99
N THR A 264 -2.90 -7.16 1.89
CA THR A 264 -3.71 -5.98 1.58
C THR A 264 -2.95 -5.04 0.63
N ALA A 265 -1.64 -4.85 0.85
CA ALA A 265 -0.79 -4.02 0.00
C ALA A 265 -0.58 -4.61 -1.40
N THR A 266 -0.58 -5.95 -1.53
CA THR A 266 -0.43 -6.67 -2.81
C THR A 266 -1.77 -7.16 -3.37
N LYS A 267 -2.93 -6.74 -2.82
CA LYS A 267 -4.29 -7.24 -3.13
C LYS A 267 -4.35 -8.72 -3.53
N ASN A 268 -3.73 -9.59 -2.74
CA ASN A 268 -3.73 -11.04 -3.00
C ASN A 268 -3.02 -11.56 -4.26
N SER A 269 -2.28 -10.73 -4.99
CA SER A 269 -1.69 -11.06 -6.29
C SER A 269 -0.52 -12.07 -6.22
N MET A 270 0.10 -12.21 -5.05
CA MET A 270 1.24 -13.11 -4.88
C MET A 270 0.83 -14.58 -4.90
N THR A 271 1.54 -15.37 -5.71
CA THR A 271 1.40 -16.82 -5.78
C THR A 271 2.01 -17.54 -4.56
N VAL A 272 2.98 -16.91 -3.90
CA VAL A 272 3.69 -17.48 -2.72
C VAL A 272 2.85 -17.39 -1.45
N PHE A 273 2.18 -16.27 -1.22
CA PHE A 273 1.30 -16.07 -0.06
C PHE A 273 0.21 -15.04 -0.38
N ASN A 274 -1.04 -15.41 -0.11
CA ASN A 274 -2.22 -14.57 -0.30
C ASN A 274 -3.30 -15.01 0.70
N ALA A 275 -4.34 -14.23 0.88
CA ALA A 275 -5.47 -14.45 1.78
C ALA A 275 -6.24 -15.76 1.54
N ASP A 276 -6.26 -16.31 0.32
CA ASP A 276 -6.82 -17.65 0.09
C ASP A 276 -5.91 -18.72 0.70
N ILE A 277 -4.59 -18.58 0.54
CA ILE A 277 -3.59 -19.43 1.21
C ILE A 277 -3.64 -19.25 2.73
N GLY A 278 -3.76 -18.00 3.22
CA GLY A 278 -3.90 -17.64 4.63
C GLY A 278 -5.15 -18.26 5.26
N GLY A 279 -6.31 -18.14 4.61
CA GLY A 279 -7.58 -18.72 5.07
C GLY A 279 -7.64 -20.25 5.01
N LYS A 280 -6.76 -20.89 4.24
CA LYS A 280 -6.58 -22.36 4.17
C LYS A 280 -5.58 -22.91 5.18
N THR A 281 -4.88 -22.06 5.92
CA THR A 281 -4.03 -22.51 7.04
C THR A 281 -4.87 -22.91 8.25
N PHE A 282 -4.37 -23.83 9.05
CA PHE A 282 -5.09 -24.35 10.23
C PHE A 282 -4.83 -23.50 11.48
N LEU A 283 -3.55 -23.19 11.76
CA LEU A 283 -3.07 -22.48 12.95
C LEU A 283 -2.80 -21.01 12.65
N PHE A 284 -2.16 -20.73 11.52
CA PHE A 284 -1.76 -19.38 11.15
C PHE A 284 -2.97 -18.45 10.88
N ARG A 285 -4.08 -19.01 10.38
CA ARG A 285 -5.32 -18.30 10.06
C ARG A 285 -5.85 -17.47 11.23
N TYR A 286 -5.76 -17.98 12.46
CA TYR A 286 -6.23 -17.24 13.64
C TYR A 286 -5.49 -15.92 13.85
N PHE A 287 -4.20 -15.86 13.50
CA PHE A 287 -3.42 -14.63 13.55
C PHE A 287 -3.68 -13.75 12.33
N PHE A 288 -3.76 -14.37 11.14
CA PHE A 288 -3.96 -13.64 9.89
C PHE A 288 -5.35 -12.98 9.81
N ASP A 289 -6.44 -13.72 10.06
CA ASP A 289 -7.83 -13.23 10.02
C ASP A 289 -8.09 -12.16 11.09
N PHE A 290 -7.32 -12.16 12.19
CA PHE A 290 -7.44 -11.14 13.22
C PHE A 290 -7.04 -9.74 12.69
N PHE A 291 -6.04 -9.68 11.81
CA PHE A 291 -5.52 -8.43 11.24
C PHE A 291 -6.00 -8.18 9.80
N TYR A 292 -6.32 -9.22 9.05
CA TYR A 292 -6.84 -9.15 7.68
C TYR A 292 -8.37 -9.06 7.74
N LYS A 293 -8.90 -7.84 7.55
CA LYS A 293 -10.34 -7.57 7.43
C LYS A 293 -10.68 -7.10 6.03
#